data_AF-D4CDE3-F1
#
_entry.id   AF-D4CDE3-F1
#
_cell.length_a   1.000
_cell.length_b   1.000
_cell.length_c   1.000
_cell.angle_alpha   90.00
_cell.angle_beta   90.00
_cell.angle_gamma   90.00
#
_symmetry.space_group_name_H-M   'P 1'
#
loop_
_entity.id
_entity.type
_entity.pdbx_description
1 polymer ?
#
loop_
_entity_poly.entity_id
_entity_poly.type
_entity_poly.pdbx_seq_one_letter_code
_entity_poly.pdbx_strand_id
1 'polypeptide(L)'
;MRSKQFVLLLTVIFTAFCALNFSVLSSVEDVKKGETAGSYPEEWYEMVSEEANRKGIRIFVDGEEKKMSHPAVMTATGSFLLPVSELTEVFSCTAHIYGQTSLVMEKNTVMAEIIMGEKRMTVTEASQKDSHAGQTGVFEGMEQSEKRDVALSDAITKEEGELWVSAQAVSEAFSYEMSWEPDENILSFTGLRPELEELPEVYDYRLRGRAPTVKNQGSLGTCWAFASLMALESRLLPEKSFDFSEDHMSIRNSFRMNQNDGGEYTMSMAYLLAWQGPVLEQDDPYGDSWSPPGLTPVRHVQEIQVLPKKDYEAIKRAVYFTGGVQSSLYTSMADGEENSEYYNKEEGAYCYAGNRKPNHDVVIIGWDDRYPKENFPVPPEGDGAFICANSWGGAFGDEGYFYVSYYDSNIGIHNILYSRVDTPDNYDHIYQTDLCGWVGQLGYGKEEAFFANIYEAREDEELCAVGFYATDQDTQYEVYVVNDASGSADFGRRKSVARGRIENAGFYTIDIEHPVDLKKGERYAVIVSIRTPGSVHPVAIEYNGPDLPTQVDLSDGEGYISLRGTAWDRVETEQSCNVCLKAYTRTVRGQ
;
A
#
# COMPACT_ATOMS: atom_id res chain seq x y z
N MET A 1 23.61 -2.87 -99.78
CA MET A 1 24.47 -2.59 -98.61
C MET A 1 23.89 -1.43 -97.82
N ARG A 2 23.43 -1.74 -96.60
CA ARG A 2 23.19 -0.88 -95.41
C ARG A 2 22.73 0.58 -95.64
N SER A 3 21.40 0.78 -95.79
CA SER A 3 20.66 1.95 -95.23
C SER A 3 19.13 1.91 -95.43
N LYS A 4 18.53 0.80 -95.90
CA LYS A 4 17.07 0.68 -96.10
C LYS A 4 16.36 -0.38 -95.24
N GLN A 5 17.03 -0.89 -94.19
CA GLN A 5 16.47 -1.89 -93.27
C GLN A 5 16.28 -1.41 -91.82
N PHE A 6 16.54 -0.12 -91.51
CA PHE A 6 16.38 0.42 -90.15
C PHE A 6 15.20 1.40 -89.98
N VAL A 7 14.60 1.88 -91.07
CA VAL A 7 13.48 2.85 -91.02
C VAL A 7 12.11 2.18 -91.19
N LEU A 8 12.05 0.91 -91.65
CA LEU A 8 10.79 0.16 -91.82
C LEU A 8 10.41 -0.68 -90.57
N LEU A 9 11.34 -0.91 -89.63
CA LEU A 9 11.09 -1.68 -88.41
C LEU A 9 10.51 -0.82 -87.26
N LEU A 10 10.73 0.51 -87.30
CA LEU A 10 10.28 1.45 -86.27
C LEU A 10 8.84 1.95 -86.46
N THR A 11 8.27 1.85 -87.67
CA THR A 11 6.89 2.30 -87.97
C THR A 11 5.82 1.22 -87.78
N VAL A 12 6.19 -0.08 -87.82
CA VAL A 12 5.26 -1.20 -87.56
C VAL A 12 5.12 -1.52 -86.07
N ILE A 13 6.14 -1.24 -85.25
CA ILE A 13 6.08 -1.46 -83.80
C ILE A 13 5.27 -0.34 -83.10
N PHE A 14 5.25 0.88 -83.63
CA PHE A 14 4.53 2.01 -83.00
C PHE A 14 3.02 2.02 -83.29
N THR A 15 2.56 1.44 -84.41
CA THR A 15 1.12 1.38 -84.75
C THR A 15 0.40 0.16 -84.17
N ALA A 16 1.11 -0.90 -83.77
CA ALA A 16 0.54 -2.01 -83.00
C ALA A 16 0.48 -1.72 -81.48
N PHE A 17 1.36 -0.85 -80.97
CA PHE A 17 1.40 -0.50 -79.54
C PHE A 17 0.38 0.58 -79.14
N CYS A 18 -0.11 1.40 -80.08
CA CYS A 18 -1.14 2.41 -79.81
C CYS A 18 -2.60 1.95 -80.06
N ALA A 19 -2.82 0.76 -80.64
CA ALA A 19 -4.16 0.22 -80.91
C ALA A 19 -4.61 -0.91 -79.95
N LEU A 20 -3.77 -1.29 -78.98
CA LEU A 20 -4.13 -2.20 -77.88
C LEU A 20 -4.43 -1.47 -76.56
N ASN A 21 -4.54 -0.14 -76.60
CA ASN A 21 -5.37 0.62 -75.68
C ASN A 21 -6.74 0.79 -76.34
N PHE A 22 -7.71 -0.05 -75.99
CA PHE A 22 -9.13 0.28 -75.79
C PHE A 22 -9.97 -1.02 -75.76
N SER A 23 -9.88 -1.74 -74.65
CA SER A 23 -10.96 -2.57 -74.07
C SER A 23 -10.42 -3.50 -72.98
N VAL A 24 -9.80 -2.91 -71.96
CA VAL A 24 -9.98 -3.44 -70.62
C VAL A 24 -10.64 -2.30 -69.87
N LEU A 25 -11.97 -2.43 -69.69
CA LEU A 25 -12.62 -1.71 -68.61
C LEU A 25 -11.75 -1.94 -67.39
N SER A 26 -11.21 -0.86 -66.84
CA SER A 26 -10.95 -0.81 -65.41
C SER A 26 -12.23 -1.29 -64.74
N SER A 27 -12.26 -2.53 -64.27
CA SER A 27 -13.06 -2.82 -63.10
C SER A 27 -12.42 -1.97 -62.02
N VAL A 28 -12.95 -0.76 -61.85
CA VAL A 28 -12.91 -0.14 -60.54
C VAL A 28 -13.55 -1.21 -59.67
N GLU A 29 -12.75 -1.93 -58.89
CA GLU A 29 -13.33 -2.69 -57.79
C GLU A 29 -14.07 -1.65 -56.97
N ASP A 30 -15.39 -1.81 -56.88
CA ASP A 30 -16.17 -1.05 -55.94
C ASP A 30 -15.48 -1.14 -54.58
N VAL A 31 -15.31 -0.01 -53.90
CA VAL A 31 -14.91 -0.01 -52.50
C VAL A 31 -15.97 -0.82 -51.78
N LYS A 32 -15.64 -2.07 -51.42
CA LYS A 32 -16.39 -2.79 -50.42
C LYS A 32 -16.15 -2.04 -49.12
N LYS A 33 -17.10 -1.18 -48.73
CA LYS A 33 -17.22 -0.80 -47.33
C LYS A 33 -17.26 -2.11 -46.56
N GLY A 34 -16.26 -2.33 -45.70
CA GLY A 34 -16.29 -3.44 -44.76
C GLY A 34 -17.56 -3.30 -43.94
N GLU A 35 -18.54 -4.13 -44.23
CA GLU A 35 -19.65 -4.35 -43.31
C GLU A 35 -19.12 -5.32 -42.27
N THR A 36 -19.13 -4.88 -41.01
CA THR A 36 -18.56 -5.50 -39.80
C THR A 36 -17.04 -5.37 -39.61
N ALA A 37 -16.63 -4.98 -38.39
CA ALA A 37 -15.25 -5.07 -37.93
C ALA A 37 -14.86 -6.55 -37.87
N GLY A 38 -14.37 -7.06 -38.99
CA GLY A 38 -13.87 -8.43 -39.10
C GLY A 38 -12.58 -8.59 -38.31
N SER A 39 -12.38 -9.76 -37.71
CA SER A 39 -11.12 -10.15 -37.08
C SER A 39 -9.96 -9.96 -38.06
N TYR A 40 -8.95 -9.17 -37.68
CA TYR A 40 -7.71 -9.05 -38.45
C TYR A 40 -6.96 -10.40 -38.51
N PRO A 41 -6.11 -10.63 -39.52
CA PRO A 41 -5.21 -11.79 -39.53
C PRO A 41 -4.34 -11.84 -38.27
N GLU A 42 -3.96 -13.03 -37.82
CA GLU A 42 -3.12 -13.23 -36.64
C GLU A 42 -1.80 -12.44 -36.71
N GLU A 43 -1.16 -12.44 -37.88
CA GLU A 43 0.06 -11.64 -38.18
C GLU A 43 -0.12 -10.13 -37.93
N TRP A 44 -1.35 -9.60 -38.09
CA TRP A 44 -1.63 -8.19 -37.82
C TRP A 44 -1.62 -7.91 -36.31
N TYR A 45 -2.24 -8.78 -35.50
CA TYR A 45 -2.25 -8.63 -34.05
C TYR A 45 -0.86 -8.83 -33.45
N GLU A 46 -0.05 -9.73 -34.00
CA GLU A 46 1.36 -9.87 -33.61
C GLU A 46 2.12 -8.56 -33.80
N MET A 47 2.10 -7.99 -35.02
CA MET A 47 2.79 -6.72 -35.31
C MET A 47 2.30 -5.56 -34.43
N VAL A 48 0.99 -5.46 -34.24
CA VAL A 48 0.37 -4.42 -33.42
C VAL A 48 0.73 -4.56 -31.95
N SER A 49 0.71 -5.79 -31.41
CA SER A 49 1.05 -6.06 -30.02
C SER A 49 2.52 -5.71 -29.72
N GLU A 50 3.46 -6.07 -30.61
CA GLU A 50 4.87 -5.71 -30.48
C GLU A 50 5.05 -4.18 -30.47
N GLU A 51 4.35 -3.48 -31.38
CA GLU A 51 4.44 -2.03 -31.45
C GLU A 51 3.81 -1.33 -30.23
N ALA A 52 2.62 -1.77 -29.81
CA ALA A 52 1.89 -1.24 -28.66
C ALA A 52 2.68 -1.43 -27.35
N ASN A 53 3.21 -2.63 -27.13
CA ASN A 53 4.00 -2.95 -25.94
C ASN A 53 5.32 -2.16 -25.91
N ARG A 54 5.98 -2.00 -27.06
CA ARG A 54 7.22 -1.20 -27.15
C ARG A 54 6.97 0.29 -26.88
N LYS A 55 5.83 0.83 -27.32
CA LYS A 55 5.45 2.23 -27.08
C LYS A 55 4.95 2.46 -25.65
N GLY A 56 4.46 1.42 -24.98
CA GLY A 56 3.79 1.49 -23.69
C GLY A 56 2.33 1.91 -23.87
N ILE A 57 1.41 1.12 -23.33
CA ILE A 57 -0.04 1.36 -23.43
C ILE A 57 -0.45 2.32 -22.31
N ARG A 58 -1.12 3.42 -22.68
CA ARG A 58 -1.61 4.42 -21.73
C ARG A 58 -3.01 4.03 -21.27
N ILE A 59 -3.23 3.99 -19.95
CA ILE A 59 -4.53 3.65 -19.37
C ILE A 59 -5.28 4.91 -19.00
N PHE A 60 -6.54 5.00 -19.43
CA PHE A 60 -7.47 6.03 -19.01
C PHE A 60 -8.66 5.39 -18.30
N VAL A 61 -9.03 5.91 -17.13
CA VAL A 61 -10.23 5.50 -16.41
C VAL A 61 -11.07 6.75 -16.18
N ASP A 62 -12.31 6.75 -16.68
CA ASP A 62 -13.25 7.87 -16.61
C ASP A 62 -12.68 9.21 -17.12
N GLY A 63 -11.85 9.14 -18.16
CA GLY A 63 -11.23 10.30 -18.80
C GLY A 63 -9.95 10.80 -18.12
N GLU A 64 -9.51 10.15 -17.04
CA GLU A 64 -8.24 10.46 -16.37
C GLU A 64 -7.16 9.44 -16.73
N GLU A 65 -5.98 9.93 -17.12
CA GLU A 65 -4.80 9.07 -17.32
C GLU A 65 -4.33 8.52 -15.98
N LYS A 66 -4.26 7.19 -15.87
CA LYS A 66 -3.72 6.49 -14.71
C LYS A 66 -2.30 6.04 -15.04
N LYS A 67 -1.35 6.52 -14.23
CA LYS A 67 0.04 6.06 -14.31
C LYS A 67 0.16 4.73 -13.59
N MET A 68 0.92 3.81 -14.19
CA MET A 68 1.17 2.49 -13.63
C MET A 68 2.67 2.29 -13.51
N SER A 69 3.11 1.62 -12.44
CA SER A 69 4.52 1.25 -12.30
C SER A 69 4.87 0.10 -13.24
N HIS A 70 3.94 -0.84 -13.42
CA HIS A 70 3.97 -1.89 -14.44
C HIS A 70 2.96 -1.56 -15.55
N PRO A 71 3.41 -1.31 -16.79
CA PRO A 71 2.49 -0.95 -17.88
C PRO A 71 1.63 -2.14 -18.30
N ALA A 72 0.40 -1.87 -18.74
CA ALA A 72 -0.44 -2.86 -19.39
C ALA A 72 0.22 -3.42 -20.67
N VAL A 73 -0.13 -4.65 -21.03
CA VAL A 73 0.42 -5.34 -22.21
C VAL A 73 -0.68 -5.86 -23.12
N MET A 74 -0.41 -5.88 -24.42
CA MET A 74 -1.23 -6.52 -25.44
C MET A 74 -0.63 -7.88 -25.80
N THR A 75 -1.44 -8.93 -25.73
CA THR A 75 -1.07 -10.29 -26.17
C THR A 75 -0.97 -10.37 -27.69
N ALA A 76 -0.28 -11.39 -28.20
CA ALA A 76 -0.20 -11.67 -29.64
C ALA A 76 -1.57 -11.94 -30.29
N THR A 77 -2.58 -12.32 -29.50
CA THR A 77 -3.97 -12.50 -29.94
C THR A 77 -4.80 -11.22 -29.89
N GLY A 78 -4.21 -10.10 -29.47
CA GLY A 78 -4.84 -8.78 -29.42
C GLY A 78 -5.67 -8.48 -28.18
N SER A 79 -5.61 -9.33 -27.15
CA SER A 79 -6.23 -9.08 -25.84
C SER A 79 -5.29 -8.29 -24.93
N PHE A 80 -5.84 -7.44 -24.07
CA PHE A 80 -5.06 -6.65 -23.11
C PHE A 80 -4.99 -7.32 -21.75
N LEU A 81 -3.81 -7.31 -21.14
CA LEU A 81 -3.59 -7.75 -19.77
C LEU A 81 -3.17 -6.58 -18.89
N LEU A 82 -3.70 -6.58 -17.68
CA LEU A 82 -3.41 -5.63 -16.62
C LEU A 82 -2.65 -6.35 -15.50
N PRO A 83 -1.56 -5.77 -14.97
CA PRO A 83 -0.91 -6.31 -13.78
C PRO A 83 -1.84 -6.20 -12.58
N VAL A 84 -1.94 -7.28 -11.81
CA VAL A 84 -2.83 -7.38 -10.66
C VAL A 84 -2.43 -6.39 -9.57
N SER A 85 -1.13 -6.14 -9.41
CA SER A 85 -0.59 -5.20 -8.42
C SER A 85 -1.05 -3.75 -8.60
N GLU A 86 -1.47 -3.35 -9.80
CA GLU A 86 -1.88 -1.98 -10.11
C GLU A 86 -3.41 -1.77 -10.04
N LEU A 87 -4.20 -2.85 -9.93
CA LEU A 87 -5.66 -2.76 -10.05
C LEU A 87 -6.29 -1.87 -8.98
N THR A 88 -5.78 -1.94 -7.75
CA THR A 88 -6.30 -1.18 -6.62
C THR A 88 -6.23 0.32 -6.85
N GLU A 89 -5.08 0.82 -7.31
CA GLU A 89 -4.87 2.25 -7.56
C GLU A 89 -5.56 2.73 -8.84
N VAL A 90 -5.58 1.89 -9.88
CA VAL A 90 -6.13 2.27 -11.20
C VAL A 90 -7.66 2.24 -11.22
N PHE A 91 -8.27 1.23 -10.59
CA PHE A 91 -9.71 0.95 -10.68
C PHE A 91 -10.46 1.10 -9.36
N SER A 92 -9.81 1.55 -8.27
CA SER A 92 -10.45 1.71 -6.95
C SER A 92 -11.17 0.44 -6.50
N CYS A 93 -10.53 -0.73 -6.68
CA CYS A 93 -11.04 -2.03 -6.25
C CYS A 93 -10.04 -2.72 -5.31
N THR A 94 -10.42 -3.79 -4.64
CA THR A 94 -9.46 -4.70 -4.02
C THR A 94 -9.09 -5.79 -5.03
N ALA A 95 -7.88 -6.33 -4.91
CA ALA A 95 -7.43 -7.47 -5.71
C ALA A 95 -6.53 -8.35 -4.85
N HIS A 96 -7.03 -9.52 -4.47
CA HIS A 96 -6.35 -10.41 -3.52
C HIS A 96 -6.20 -11.83 -4.05
N ILE A 97 -5.10 -12.47 -3.68
CA ILE A 97 -4.82 -13.87 -4.06
C ILE A 97 -5.13 -14.80 -2.88
N TYR A 98 -6.12 -15.68 -3.06
CA TYR A 98 -6.52 -16.68 -2.07
C TYR A 98 -5.90 -18.04 -2.37
N GLY A 99 -5.26 -18.63 -1.37
CA GLY A 99 -4.71 -19.98 -1.44
C GLY A 99 -3.66 -20.20 -2.55
N GLN A 100 -3.14 -19.11 -3.15
CA GLN A 100 -2.34 -19.14 -4.39
C GLN A 100 -3.07 -19.74 -5.60
N THR A 101 -4.40 -19.86 -5.54
CA THR A 101 -5.23 -20.57 -6.52
C THR A 101 -6.32 -19.72 -7.14
N SER A 102 -6.73 -18.61 -6.52
CA SER A 102 -7.71 -17.71 -7.11
C SER A 102 -7.38 -16.24 -6.86
N LEU A 103 -7.70 -15.40 -7.84
CA LEU A 103 -7.75 -13.95 -7.73
C LEU A 103 -9.19 -13.56 -7.42
N VAL A 104 -9.39 -12.80 -6.35
CA VAL A 104 -10.68 -12.21 -6.00
C VAL A 104 -10.52 -10.70 -6.07
N MET A 105 -11.35 -10.06 -6.90
CA MET A 105 -11.42 -8.61 -7.02
C MET A 105 -12.75 -8.12 -6.44
N GLU A 106 -12.74 -7.02 -5.70
CA GLU A 106 -13.96 -6.47 -5.08
C GLU A 106 -14.10 -4.97 -5.30
N LYS A 107 -15.30 -4.53 -5.66
CA LYS A 107 -15.65 -3.12 -5.77
C LYS A 107 -17.09 -2.92 -5.32
N ASN A 108 -17.28 -2.16 -4.24
CA ASN A 108 -18.56 -1.98 -3.57
C ASN A 108 -19.25 -3.33 -3.28
N THR A 109 -20.43 -3.59 -3.87
CA THR A 109 -21.20 -4.84 -3.68
C THR A 109 -20.81 -5.97 -4.63
N VAL A 110 -19.86 -5.74 -5.54
CA VAL A 110 -19.45 -6.70 -6.56
C VAL A 110 -18.17 -7.41 -6.15
N MET A 111 -18.20 -8.74 -6.21
CA MET A 111 -17.04 -9.62 -6.10
C MET A 111 -16.86 -10.39 -7.41
N ALA A 112 -15.64 -10.48 -7.90
CA ALA A 112 -15.27 -11.30 -9.04
C ALA A 112 -14.15 -12.27 -8.69
N GLU A 113 -14.37 -13.57 -8.86
CA GLU A 113 -13.37 -14.61 -8.64
C GLU A 113 -12.90 -15.23 -9.96
N ILE A 114 -11.59 -15.40 -10.10
CA ILE A 114 -10.94 -16.07 -11.22
C ILE A 114 -10.00 -17.13 -10.66
N ILE A 115 -10.25 -18.40 -10.99
CA ILE A 115 -9.36 -19.51 -10.63
C ILE A 115 -8.15 -19.49 -11.57
N MET A 116 -6.95 -19.60 -11.00
CA MET A 116 -5.69 -19.62 -11.75
C MET A 116 -5.70 -20.72 -12.82
N GLY A 117 -5.38 -20.35 -14.06
CA GLY A 117 -5.40 -21.25 -15.21
C GLY A 117 -6.76 -21.46 -15.87
N GLU A 118 -7.86 -20.98 -15.28
CA GLU A 118 -9.17 -20.97 -15.93
C GLU A 118 -9.36 -19.71 -16.80
N LYS A 119 -10.04 -19.87 -17.94
CA LYS A 119 -10.50 -18.76 -18.80
C LYS A 119 -11.93 -18.37 -18.46
N ARG A 120 -12.24 -18.27 -17.18
CA ARG A 120 -13.58 -17.99 -16.67
C ARG A 120 -13.48 -17.23 -15.36
N MET A 121 -14.42 -16.31 -15.19
CA MET A 121 -14.63 -15.54 -13.98
C MET A 121 -16.04 -15.78 -13.47
N THR A 122 -16.23 -15.89 -12.16
CA THR A 122 -17.54 -15.87 -11.54
C THR A 122 -17.73 -14.51 -10.87
N VAL A 123 -18.76 -13.77 -11.30
CA VAL A 123 -19.13 -12.48 -10.73
C VAL A 123 -20.34 -12.67 -9.82
N THR A 124 -20.25 -12.15 -8.61
CA THR A 124 -21.27 -12.18 -7.57
C THR A 124 -21.61 -10.76 -7.16
N GLU A 125 -22.88 -10.37 -7.24
CA GLU A 125 -23.35 -9.06 -6.77
C GLU A 125 -24.29 -9.24 -5.57
N ALA A 126 -23.88 -8.68 -4.42
CA ALA A 126 -24.69 -8.71 -3.20
C ALA A 126 -25.78 -7.62 -3.23
N SER A 127 -26.97 -7.95 -2.73
CA SER A 127 -27.96 -6.91 -2.43
C SER A 127 -27.48 -6.15 -1.21
N GLN A 128 -27.53 -4.81 -1.23
CA GLN A 128 -27.08 -4.01 -0.08
C GLN A 128 -27.80 -4.42 1.21
N LYS A 129 -29.01 -5.01 1.17
CA LYS A 129 -29.83 -5.30 2.36
C LYS A 129 -29.41 -6.51 3.21
N ASP A 130 -28.45 -7.32 2.78
CA ASP A 130 -28.29 -8.69 3.32
C ASP A 130 -27.18 -8.88 4.38
N SER A 131 -26.59 -7.81 4.94
CA SER A 131 -25.38 -7.93 5.77
C SER A 131 -25.59 -8.21 7.27
N HIS A 132 -26.80 -8.50 7.73
CA HIS A 132 -27.10 -8.76 9.15
C HIS A 132 -27.08 -10.25 9.51
N ALA A 133 -26.02 -10.98 9.14
CA ALA A 133 -25.88 -12.37 9.57
C ALA A 133 -24.42 -12.73 9.87
N GLY A 134 -24.16 -13.13 11.11
CA GLY A 134 -22.93 -13.77 11.56
C GLY A 134 -22.74 -15.14 10.89
N GLN A 135 -22.31 -15.12 9.63
CA GLN A 135 -21.93 -16.30 8.88
C GLN A 135 -20.40 -16.37 8.78
N THR A 136 -19.86 -17.58 8.87
CA THR A 136 -18.43 -17.83 8.79
C THR A 136 -18.10 -18.30 7.37
N GLY A 137 -17.22 -17.59 6.66
CA GLY A 137 -16.69 -18.03 5.38
C GLY A 137 -16.74 -17.00 4.24
N VAL A 138 -15.72 -17.03 3.39
CA VAL A 138 -15.48 -16.07 2.29
C VAL A 138 -16.61 -15.99 1.26
N PHE A 139 -17.39 -17.08 1.14
CA PHE A 139 -18.39 -17.27 0.09
C PHE A 139 -19.79 -17.63 0.62
N GLU A 140 -19.95 -17.82 1.93
CA GLU A 140 -21.20 -18.31 2.53
C GLU A 140 -22.18 -17.17 2.87
N GLY A 141 -21.68 -15.95 3.10
CA GLY A 141 -22.46 -14.73 3.37
C GLY A 141 -23.35 -14.20 2.24
N MET A 142 -23.40 -14.86 1.08
CA MET A 142 -24.00 -14.36 -0.16
C MET A 142 -25.11 -15.30 -0.69
N GLU A 143 -25.96 -15.85 0.19
CA GLU A 143 -27.00 -16.82 -0.21
C GLU A 143 -28.12 -16.22 -1.10
N GLN A 144 -28.22 -14.89 -1.24
CA GLN A 144 -29.19 -14.21 -2.11
C GLN A 144 -28.56 -13.32 -3.22
N SER A 145 -27.28 -13.50 -3.51
CA SER A 145 -26.57 -12.75 -4.55
C SER A 145 -26.88 -13.24 -5.97
N GLU A 146 -26.94 -12.34 -6.95
CA GLU A 146 -26.94 -12.73 -8.36
C GLU A 146 -25.53 -13.20 -8.75
N LYS A 147 -25.43 -14.44 -9.26
CA LYS A 147 -24.17 -15.03 -9.74
C LYS A 147 -24.22 -15.22 -11.24
N ARG A 148 -23.16 -14.82 -11.94
CA ARG A 148 -22.97 -15.09 -13.37
C ARG A 148 -21.54 -15.53 -13.67
N ASP A 149 -21.43 -16.46 -14.61
CA ASP A 149 -20.13 -16.87 -15.16
C ASP A 149 -19.83 -16.09 -16.44
N VAL A 150 -18.60 -15.61 -16.55
CA VAL A 150 -18.07 -14.84 -17.68
C VAL A 150 -16.90 -15.59 -18.29
N ALA A 151 -16.98 -15.88 -19.58
CA ALA A 151 -15.84 -16.44 -20.32
C ALA A 151 -14.81 -15.33 -20.59
N LEU A 152 -13.55 -15.59 -20.26
CA LEU A 152 -12.44 -14.65 -20.44
C LEU A 152 -11.63 -14.97 -21.70
N SER A 153 -11.05 -13.94 -22.32
CA SER A 153 -10.09 -14.10 -23.40
C SER A 153 -8.87 -14.92 -22.97
N ASP A 154 -8.38 -14.64 -21.77
CA ASP A 154 -7.12 -15.14 -21.22
C ASP A 154 -7.29 -15.62 -19.79
N ALA A 155 -6.51 -16.63 -19.44
CA ALA A 155 -6.38 -17.04 -18.04
C ALA A 155 -5.39 -16.10 -17.36
N ILE A 156 -5.38 -16.09 -16.02
CA ILE A 156 -4.35 -15.36 -15.29
C ILE A 156 -2.97 -15.95 -15.62
N THR A 157 -2.04 -15.08 -15.97
CA THR A 157 -0.66 -15.44 -16.28
C THR A 157 0.29 -14.86 -15.23
N LYS A 158 1.48 -15.45 -15.12
CA LYS A 158 2.54 -15.01 -14.22
C LYS A 158 3.82 -14.77 -15.00
N GLU A 159 4.39 -13.58 -14.87
CA GLU A 159 5.65 -13.19 -15.49
C GLU A 159 6.50 -12.43 -14.47
N GLU A 160 7.76 -12.84 -14.29
CA GLU A 160 8.72 -12.24 -13.34
C GLU A 160 8.23 -12.05 -11.90
N GLY A 161 7.19 -12.77 -11.48
CA GLY A 161 6.61 -12.65 -10.15
C GLY A 161 5.28 -11.89 -10.12
N GLU A 162 5.02 -11.05 -11.12
CA GLU A 162 3.79 -10.30 -11.30
C GLU A 162 2.69 -11.19 -11.90
N LEU A 163 1.45 -10.99 -11.45
CA LEU A 163 0.28 -11.67 -12.00
C LEU A 163 -0.45 -10.74 -12.95
N TRP A 164 -0.97 -11.27 -14.04
CA TRP A 164 -1.62 -10.50 -15.08
C TRP A 164 -3.04 -11.03 -15.31
N VAL A 165 -4.01 -10.15 -15.32
CA VAL A 165 -5.43 -10.45 -15.55
C VAL A 165 -5.90 -9.80 -16.85
N SER A 166 -6.83 -10.45 -17.56
CA SER A 166 -7.42 -9.83 -18.75
C SER A 166 -8.14 -8.53 -18.39
N ALA A 167 -7.89 -7.46 -19.16
CA ALA A 167 -8.62 -6.20 -19.05
C ALA A 167 -10.15 -6.39 -19.21
N GLN A 168 -10.55 -7.41 -19.98
CA GLN A 168 -11.94 -7.83 -20.09
C GLN A 168 -12.52 -8.24 -18.73
N ALA A 169 -11.75 -8.92 -17.89
CA ALA A 169 -12.22 -9.36 -16.58
C ALA A 169 -12.58 -8.18 -15.68
N VAL A 170 -11.73 -7.14 -15.64
CA VAL A 170 -11.98 -5.90 -14.89
C VAL A 170 -13.20 -5.16 -15.45
N SER A 171 -13.27 -5.04 -16.79
CA SER A 171 -14.39 -4.39 -17.47
C SER A 171 -15.73 -5.09 -17.21
N GLU A 172 -15.76 -6.41 -17.32
CA GLU A 172 -16.94 -7.22 -17.05
C GLU A 172 -17.31 -7.19 -15.57
N ALA A 173 -16.35 -7.34 -14.66
CA ALA A 173 -16.61 -7.33 -13.23
C ALA A 173 -17.24 -6.00 -12.78
N PHE A 174 -16.63 -4.88 -13.16
CA PHE A 174 -16.97 -3.56 -12.62
C PHE A 174 -17.76 -2.67 -13.59
N SER A 175 -18.32 -3.27 -14.65
CA SER A 175 -19.19 -2.57 -15.61
C SER A 175 -18.51 -1.37 -16.28
N TYR A 176 -17.28 -1.55 -16.77
CA TYR A 176 -16.62 -0.57 -17.63
C TYR A 176 -16.89 -0.86 -19.10
N GLU A 177 -17.17 0.18 -19.89
CA GLU A 177 -17.03 0.13 -21.34
C GLU A 177 -15.55 0.33 -21.72
N MET A 178 -14.98 -0.62 -22.45
CA MET A 178 -13.57 -0.58 -22.85
C MET A 178 -13.42 -0.15 -24.31
N SER A 179 -12.53 0.78 -24.59
CA SER A 179 -12.17 1.21 -25.95
C SER A 179 -10.66 1.33 -26.12
N TRP A 180 -10.16 1.06 -27.32
CA TRP A 180 -8.73 1.18 -27.64
C TRP A 180 -8.55 2.08 -28.86
N GLU A 181 -7.66 3.06 -28.72
CA GLU A 181 -7.27 4.00 -29.77
C GLU A 181 -5.83 3.67 -30.23
N PRO A 182 -5.66 2.93 -31.35
CA PRO A 182 -4.36 2.39 -31.75
C PRO A 182 -3.32 3.45 -32.08
N ASP A 183 -3.75 4.58 -32.66
CA ASP A 183 -2.86 5.65 -33.10
C ASP A 183 -2.17 6.37 -31.93
N GLU A 184 -2.90 6.53 -30.81
CA GLU A 184 -2.42 7.18 -29.59
C GLU A 184 -1.95 6.18 -28.52
N ASN A 185 -2.14 4.88 -28.77
CA ASN A 185 -1.89 3.76 -27.87
C ASN A 185 -2.60 3.90 -26.51
N ILE A 186 -3.86 4.33 -26.55
CA ILE A 186 -4.70 4.57 -25.36
C ILE A 186 -5.71 3.43 -25.21
N LEU A 187 -5.73 2.80 -24.04
CA LEU A 187 -6.80 1.90 -23.60
C LEU A 187 -7.64 2.61 -22.53
N SER A 188 -8.90 2.86 -22.85
CA SER A 188 -9.84 3.61 -22.01
C SER A 188 -10.89 2.70 -21.39
N PHE A 189 -11.21 2.96 -20.13
CA PHE A 189 -12.30 2.36 -19.36
C PHE A 189 -13.26 3.46 -18.94
N THR A 190 -14.54 3.35 -19.32
CA THR A 190 -15.59 4.30 -18.94
C THR A 190 -16.61 3.59 -18.07
N GLY A 191 -16.72 4.00 -16.80
CA GLY A 191 -17.61 3.40 -15.82
C GLY A 191 -19.07 3.63 -16.19
N LEU A 192 -19.85 2.56 -16.23
CA LEU A 192 -21.28 2.63 -16.54
C LEU A 192 -22.16 2.73 -15.27
N ARG A 193 -21.55 2.51 -14.08
CA ARG A 193 -22.20 2.47 -12.77
C ARG A 193 -21.44 3.31 -11.75
N PRO A 194 -21.74 4.62 -11.63
CA PRO A 194 -21.00 5.52 -10.72
C PRO A 194 -21.13 5.13 -9.25
N GLU A 195 -22.19 4.44 -8.84
CA GLU A 195 -22.37 3.96 -7.47
C GLU A 195 -21.29 2.96 -7.03
N LEU A 196 -20.60 2.28 -7.97
CA LEU A 196 -19.51 1.36 -7.64
C LEU A 196 -18.24 2.09 -7.18
N GLU A 197 -18.13 3.41 -7.36
CA GLU A 197 -17.02 4.20 -6.84
C GLU A 197 -17.15 4.48 -5.33
N GLU A 198 -18.32 4.23 -4.74
CA GLU A 198 -18.54 4.36 -3.31
C GLU A 198 -18.09 3.10 -2.56
N LEU A 199 -17.62 3.26 -1.32
CA LEU A 199 -17.40 2.13 -0.43
C LEU A 199 -18.73 1.45 -0.09
N PRO A 200 -18.73 0.13 0.18
CA PRO A 200 -19.95 -0.55 0.61
C PRO A 200 -20.40 -0.05 1.99
N GLU A 201 -21.71 -0.04 2.25
CA GLU A 201 -22.26 0.31 3.58
C GLU A 201 -21.78 -0.65 4.69
N VAL A 202 -21.43 -1.88 4.32
CA VAL A 202 -20.94 -2.92 5.23
C VAL A 202 -19.77 -3.67 4.61
N TYR A 203 -18.69 -3.79 5.38
CA TYR A 203 -17.52 -4.57 5.00
C TYR A 203 -16.94 -5.26 6.23
N ASP A 204 -16.67 -6.56 6.12
CA ASP A 204 -16.22 -7.37 7.24
C ASP A 204 -15.12 -8.32 6.79
N TYR A 205 -13.90 -8.11 7.27
CA TYR A 205 -12.76 -8.96 6.99
C TYR A 205 -12.97 -10.44 7.36
N ARG A 206 -13.82 -10.76 8.33
CA ARG A 206 -14.12 -12.15 8.73
C ARG A 206 -14.79 -12.91 7.60
N LEU A 207 -15.70 -12.23 6.89
CA LEU A 207 -16.36 -12.71 5.68
C LEU A 207 -15.46 -12.70 4.46
N ARG A 208 -14.23 -12.21 4.56
CA ARG A 208 -13.26 -12.15 3.46
C ARG A 208 -12.00 -12.95 3.76
N GLY A 209 -11.89 -13.64 4.90
CA GLY A 209 -10.65 -14.34 5.27
C GLY A 209 -9.45 -13.40 5.42
N ARG A 210 -9.72 -12.11 5.69
CA ARG A 210 -8.72 -11.05 5.91
C ARG A 210 -8.55 -10.69 7.38
N ALA A 211 -9.40 -11.24 8.25
CA ALA A 211 -9.37 -10.91 9.67
C ALA A 211 -8.13 -11.55 10.32
N PRO A 212 -7.34 -10.78 11.09
CA PRO A 212 -6.26 -11.34 11.89
C PRO A 212 -6.85 -12.24 12.99
N THR A 213 -6.09 -13.24 13.41
CA THR A 213 -6.53 -14.11 14.52
C THR A 213 -6.49 -13.33 15.83
N VAL A 214 -7.58 -13.34 16.59
CA VAL A 214 -7.61 -12.69 17.91
C VAL A 214 -6.83 -13.53 18.93
N LYS A 215 -5.74 -12.96 19.42
CA LYS A 215 -4.88 -13.54 20.47
C LYS A 215 -5.31 -13.05 21.87
N ASN A 216 -4.54 -13.41 22.91
CA ASN A 216 -4.87 -13.09 24.30
C ASN A 216 -3.68 -12.52 25.07
N GLN A 217 -3.73 -11.23 25.41
CA GLN A 217 -2.71 -10.52 26.20
C GLN A 217 -2.71 -10.89 27.70
N GLY A 218 -3.73 -11.61 28.18
CA GLY A 218 -3.90 -11.90 29.59
C GLY A 218 -3.94 -10.63 30.44
N SER A 219 -3.14 -10.60 31.51
CA SER A 219 -3.10 -9.49 32.47
C SER A 219 -2.00 -8.46 32.20
N LEU A 220 -1.25 -8.58 31.10
CA LEU A 220 -0.15 -7.67 30.79
C LEU A 220 -0.66 -6.41 30.07
N GLY A 221 0.07 -5.30 30.23
CA GLY A 221 -0.21 -4.01 29.61
C GLY A 221 0.25 -3.91 28.15
N THR A 222 0.08 -4.95 27.35
CA THR A 222 0.68 -5.07 26.00
C THR A 222 -0.33 -4.94 24.85
N CYS A 223 -1.54 -4.40 25.09
CA CYS A 223 -2.56 -4.21 24.05
C CYS A 223 -2.02 -3.44 22.83
N TRP A 224 -1.13 -2.47 23.04
CA TRP A 224 -0.43 -1.73 22.00
C TRP A 224 0.34 -2.65 21.03
N ALA A 225 1.06 -3.65 21.55
CA ALA A 225 1.82 -4.60 20.74
C ALA A 225 0.88 -5.54 19.96
N PHE A 226 -0.17 -6.07 20.60
CA PHE A 226 -1.18 -6.90 19.95
C PHE A 226 -1.89 -6.15 18.82
N ALA A 227 -2.38 -4.93 19.08
CA ALA A 227 -3.09 -4.16 18.08
C ALA A 227 -2.19 -3.80 16.89
N SER A 228 -0.93 -3.43 17.15
CA SER A 228 0.04 -3.17 16.09
C SER A 228 0.36 -4.40 15.24
N LEU A 229 0.61 -5.56 15.86
CA LEU A 229 0.94 -6.79 15.14
C LEU A 229 -0.27 -7.38 14.42
N MET A 230 -1.47 -7.38 15.01
CA MET A 230 -2.68 -7.81 14.31
C MET A 230 -3.02 -6.89 13.13
N ALA A 231 -2.83 -5.58 13.25
CA ALA A 231 -2.99 -4.66 12.11
C ALA A 231 -1.97 -4.99 11.00
N LEU A 232 -0.71 -5.25 11.36
CA LEU A 232 0.32 -5.69 10.43
C LEU A 232 0.03 -7.05 9.77
N GLU A 233 -0.47 -8.03 10.54
CA GLU A 233 -0.88 -9.34 10.03
C GLU A 233 -2.03 -9.19 9.04
N SER A 234 -3.04 -8.38 9.36
CA SER A 234 -4.19 -8.14 8.49
C SER A 234 -3.82 -7.51 7.14
N ARG A 235 -2.74 -6.70 7.09
CA ARG A 235 -2.19 -6.16 5.84
C ARG A 235 -1.65 -7.26 4.92
N LEU A 236 -1.17 -8.37 5.48
CA LEU A 236 -0.55 -9.47 4.75
C LEU A 236 -1.57 -10.54 4.33
N LEU A 237 -2.77 -10.53 4.93
CA LEU A 237 -3.85 -11.44 4.59
C LEU A 237 -4.65 -10.94 3.36
N PRO A 238 -5.16 -11.87 2.52
CA PRO A 238 -5.12 -13.33 2.68
C PRO A 238 -3.85 -14.00 2.10
N GLU A 239 -2.97 -13.24 1.43
CA GLU A 239 -1.87 -13.81 0.64
C GLU A 239 -0.83 -14.55 1.48
N LYS A 240 -0.53 -14.01 2.66
CA LYS A 240 0.41 -14.59 3.60
C LYS A 240 -0.08 -14.43 5.04
N SER A 241 -0.28 -15.56 5.70
CA SER A 241 -0.56 -15.60 7.14
C SER A 241 0.74 -15.61 7.93
N PHE A 242 0.81 -14.74 8.93
CA PHE A 242 1.87 -14.70 9.94
C PHE A 242 1.24 -14.70 11.32
N ASP A 243 1.99 -15.26 12.26
CA ASP A 243 1.72 -15.15 13.70
C ASP A 243 2.96 -14.51 14.33
N PHE A 244 2.92 -13.20 14.54
CA PHE A 244 4.04 -12.44 15.07
C PHE A 244 4.07 -12.44 16.60
N SER A 245 5.26 -12.34 17.18
CA SER A 245 5.44 -12.33 18.64
C SER A 245 5.23 -10.94 19.24
N GLU A 246 4.17 -10.78 20.01
CA GLU A 246 3.97 -9.61 20.87
C GLU A 246 4.96 -9.58 22.05
N ASP A 247 5.48 -10.72 22.50
CA ASP A 247 6.44 -10.81 23.60
C ASP A 247 7.77 -10.18 23.20
N HIS A 248 8.28 -10.52 22.01
CA HIS A 248 9.51 -9.93 21.50
C HIS A 248 9.38 -8.42 21.36
N MET A 249 8.28 -7.93 20.79
CA MET A 249 8.04 -6.48 20.67
C MET A 249 8.00 -5.80 22.03
N SER A 250 7.27 -6.37 22.99
CA SER A 250 7.07 -5.74 24.29
C SER A 250 8.27 -5.85 25.23
N ILE A 251 9.13 -6.87 25.10
CA ILE A 251 10.35 -7.06 25.91
C ILE A 251 11.58 -6.39 25.27
N ARG A 252 11.71 -6.43 23.94
CA ARG A 252 12.89 -5.91 23.20
C ARG A 252 12.71 -4.49 22.69
N ASN A 253 11.66 -3.79 23.12
CA ASN A 253 11.44 -2.40 22.78
C ASN A 253 12.64 -1.51 23.21
N SER A 254 12.83 -0.38 22.52
CA SER A 254 13.94 0.55 22.77
C SER A 254 13.70 1.55 23.92
N PHE A 255 12.60 1.38 24.66
CA PHE A 255 12.18 2.24 25.75
C PHE A 255 12.48 1.58 27.10
N ARG A 256 12.58 2.39 28.14
CA ARG A 256 12.73 1.96 29.54
C ARG A 256 11.39 1.55 30.13
N MET A 257 10.68 0.67 29.43
CA MET A 257 9.34 0.21 29.79
C MET A 257 9.31 -1.31 29.89
N ASN A 258 8.60 -1.80 30.89
CA ASN A 258 8.27 -3.21 31.08
C ASN A 258 6.87 -3.49 30.51
N GLN A 259 6.54 -4.76 30.30
CA GLN A 259 5.27 -5.19 29.72
C GLN A 259 4.02 -4.72 30.49
N ASN A 260 4.14 -4.36 31.77
CA ASN A 260 3.03 -3.88 32.59
C ASN A 260 2.88 -2.34 32.60
N ASP A 261 3.82 -1.60 32.02
CA ASP A 261 3.81 -0.14 32.05
C ASP A 261 2.84 0.47 31.01
N GLY A 262 2.23 -0.37 30.16
CA GLY A 262 1.47 0.07 29.00
C GLY A 262 2.36 0.33 27.79
N GLY A 263 1.83 1.02 26.79
CA GLY A 263 2.60 1.48 25.64
C GLY A 263 1.75 2.31 24.68
N GLU A 264 2.41 2.90 23.70
CA GLU A 264 1.78 3.71 22.66
C GLU A 264 2.20 3.20 21.27
N TYR A 265 1.40 3.52 20.24
CA TYR A 265 1.70 3.11 18.87
C TYR A 265 3.07 3.59 18.36
N THR A 266 3.58 4.72 18.87
CA THR A 266 4.91 5.25 18.51
C THR A 266 6.03 4.28 18.90
N MET A 267 5.84 3.49 19.96
CA MET A 267 6.79 2.45 20.37
C MET A 267 6.80 1.28 19.38
N SER A 268 5.62 0.82 18.94
CA SER A 268 5.50 -0.20 17.89
C SER A 268 6.13 0.27 16.59
N MET A 269 5.85 1.52 16.19
CA MET A 269 6.47 2.13 15.02
C MET A 269 7.98 2.10 15.13
N ALA A 270 8.56 2.57 16.24
CA ALA A 270 10.00 2.61 16.45
C ALA A 270 10.63 1.20 16.34
N TYR A 271 10.05 0.21 17.02
CA TYR A 271 10.52 -1.18 16.98
C TYR A 271 10.49 -1.79 15.58
N LEU A 272 9.37 -1.63 14.85
CA LEU A 272 9.20 -2.19 13.51
C LEU A 272 10.09 -1.48 12.48
N LEU A 273 10.16 -0.15 12.53
CA LEU A 273 10.94 0.67 11.60
C LEU A 273 12.45 0.65 11.87
N ALA A 274 12.86 0.25 13.07
CA ALA A 274 14.25 -0.04 13.39
C ALA A 274 14.69 -1.45 12.97
N TRP A 275 13.79 -2.24 12.38
CA TRP A 275 13.99 -3.66 12.03
C TRP A 275 14.43 -4.51 13.23
N GLN A 276 13.90 -4.21 14.42
CA GLN A 276 14.05 -5.08 15.59
C GLN A 276 13.10 -6.29 15.50
N GLY A 277 12.04 -6.17 14.71
CA GLY A 277 11.11 -7.24 14.36
C GLY A 277 10.22 -6.84 13.18
N PRO A 278 9.08 -7.52 12.98
CA PRO A 278 8.51 -8.54 13.86
C PRO A 278 9.24 -9.88 13.73
N VAL A 279 9.25 -10.65 14.80
CA VAL A 279 9.66 -12.07 14.83
C VAL A 279 8.42 -12.95 14.95
N LEU A 280 8.56 -14.27 14.82
CA LEU A 280 7.42 -15.18 14.91
C LEU A 280 7.11 -15.57 16.35
N GLU A 281 5.82 -15.76 16.66
CA GLU A 281 5.33 -16.24 17.95
C GLU A 281 5.94 -17.60 18.33
N GLN A 282 6.13 -18.49 17.36
CA GLN A 282 6.77 -19.79 17.61
C GLN A 282 8.24 -19.68 18.08
N ASP A 283 8.92 -18.57 17.77
CA ASP A 283 10.32 -18.34 18.10
C ASP A 283 10.46 -17.57 19.44
N ASP A 284 9.45 -16.80 19.83
CA ASP A 284 9.36 -16.06 21.09
C ASP A 284 7.92 -16.07 21.64
N PRO A 285 7.51 -17.16 22.33
CA PRO A 285 6.11 -17.37 22.74
C PRO A 285 5.64 -16.42 23.84
N TYR A 286 4.42 -15.92 23.70
CA TYR A 286 3.86 -14.92 24.60
C TYR A 286 3.62 -15.42 26.03
N GLY A 287 3.96 -14.55 27.00
CA GLY A 287 3.56 -14.71 28.40
C GLY A 287 4.50 -15.58 29.25
N ASP A 288 5.68 -15.95 28.75
CA ASP A 288 6.70 -16.65 29.54
C ASP A 288 7.68 -15.69 30.26
N SER A 289 7.53 -14.38 30.01
CA SER A 289 8.35 -13.29 30.56
C SER A 289 9.81 -13.32 30.12
N TRP A 290 10.13 -13.93 28.98
CA TRP A 290 11.48 -14.07 28.48
C TRP A 290 11.55 -14.05 26.95
N SER A 291 12.37 -13.15 26.42
CA SER A 291 12.64 -13.09 24.97
C SER A 291 14.04 -13.64 24.63
N PRO A 292 14.20 -14.58 23.68
CA PRO A 292 15.50 -15.04 23.21
C PRO A 292 16.34 -13.92 22.58
N PRO A 293 17.67 -13.86 22.81
CA PRO A 293 18.52 -12.91 22.12
C PRO A 293 18.81 -13.34 20.67
N GLY A 294 18.96 -12.36 19.78
CA GLY A 294 19.47 -12.60 18.42
C GLY A 294 18.44 -13.11 17.42
N LEU A 295 17.14 -13.04 17.75
CA LEU A 295 16.09 -13.20 16.75
C LEU A 295 16.14 -12.03 15.75
N THR A 296 15.80 -12.34 14.50
CA THR A 296 15.86 -11.38 13.38
C THR A 296 14.49 -11.19 12.78
N PRO A 297 14.17 -9.99 12.27
CA PRO A 297 12.87 -9.71 11.67
C PRO A 297 12.55 -10.66 10.50
N VAL A 298 11.31 -11.16 10.45
CA VAL A 298 10.81 -11.94 9.30
C VAL A 298 10.14 -11.08 8.24
N ARG A 299 9.92 -9.80 8.54
CA ARG A 299 9.41 -8.76 7.63
C ARG A 299 10.05 -7.42 7.93
N HIS A 300 10.17 -6.58 6.91
CA HIS A 300 10.61 -5.19 7.07
C HIS A 300 9.43 -4.26 6.81
N VAL A 301 8.97 -3.57 7.85
CA VAL A 301 7.97 -2.51 7.70
C VAL A 301 8.67 -1.29 7.12
N GLN A 302 8.12 -0.74 6.04
CA GLN A 302 8.74 0.37 5.30
C GLN A 302 7.87 1.62 5.25
N GLU A 303 6.58 1.49 5.50
CA GLU A 303 5.66 2.60 5.55
C GLU A 303 4.59 2.35 6.62
N ILE A 304 4.39 3.36 7.47
CA ILE A 304 3.32 3.40 8.45
C ILE A 304 2.65 4.77 8.34
N GLN A 305 1.36 4.80 8.09
CA GLN A 305 0.58 6.04 8.01
C GLN A 305 -0.24 6.25 9.29
N VAL A 306 -0.32 7.50 9.73
CA VAL A 306 -1.19 7.98 10.79
C VAL A 306 -2.33 8.76 10.14
N LEU A 307 -3.50 8.13 10.06
CA LEU A 307 -4.67 8.70 9.38
C LEU A 307 -5.31 9.81 10.23
N PRO A 308 -5.97 10.80 9.59
CA PRO A 308 -6.60 11.90 10.31
C PRO A 308 -7.61 11.44 11.36
N LYS A 309 -7.62 12.14 12.50
CA LYS A 309 -8.55 11.84 13.59
C LYS A 309 -10.00 11.98 13.11
N LYS A 310 -10.83 11.01 13.48
CA LYS A 310 -12.28 10.94 13.22
C LYS A 310 -12.67 11.05 11.74
N ASP A 311 -11.73 10.87 10.82
CA ASP A 311 -12.02 10.72 9.39
C ASP A 311 -12.39 9.26 9.11
N TYR A 312 -13.66 8.93 9.35
CA TYR A 312 -14.15 7.55 9.21
C TYR A 312 -14.09 7.05 7.77
N GLU A 313 -14.23 7.93 6.78
CA GLU A 313 -14.08 7.55 5.38
C GLU A 313 -12.62 7.21 5.04
N ALA A 314 -11.64 7.96 5.57
CA ALA A 314 -10.23 7.59 5.43
C ALA A 314 -9.92 6.24 6.10
N ILE A 315 -10.46 5.99 7.30
CA ILE A 315 -10.31 4.70 8.00
C ILE A 315 -10.94 3.56 7.19
N LYS A 316 -12.18 3.72 6.72
CA LYS A 316 -12.86 2.70 5.90
C LYS A 316 -12.10 2.42 4.61
N ARG A 317 -11.59 3.45 3.91
CA ARG A 317 -10.74 3.28 2.72
C ARG A 317 -9.47 2.50 3.04
N ALA A 318 -8.80 2.83 4.14
CA ALA A 318 -7.60 2.11 4.57
C ALA A 318 -7.88 0.63 4.87
N VAL A 319 -8.97 0.34 5.57
CA VAL A 319 -9.43 -1.04 5.80
C VAL A 319 -9.78 -1.72 4.48
N TYR A 320 -10.53 -1.08 3.59
CA TYR A 320 -10.94 -1.70 2.35
C TYR A 320 -9.74 -2.07 1.46
N PHE A 321 -8.87 -1.10 1.18
CA PHE A 321 -7.81 -1.21 0.17
C PHE A 321 -6.48 -1.75 0.69
N THR A 322 -6.19 -1.62 1.98
CA THR A 322 -4.84 -1.82 2.51
C THR A 322 -4.80 -2.87 3.62
N GLY A 323 -5.38 -2.59 4.77
CA GLY A 323 -5.23 -3.42 5.96
C GLY A 323 -6.01 -2.86 7.14
N GLY A 324 -6.14 -3.65 8.21
CA GLY A 324 -6.76 -3.22 9.45
C GLY A 324 -6.05 -2.01 10.06
N VAL A 325 -6.82 -1.14 10.71
CA VAL A 325 -6.33 0.11 11.29
C VAL A 325 -6.30 -0.01 12.80
N GLN A 326 -5.12 0.09 13.41
CA GLN A 326 -5.02 0.17 14.87
C GLN A 326 -5.67 1.46 15.35
N SER A 327 -6.51 1.36 16.37
CA SER A 327 -7.15 2.49 17.02
C SER A 327 -7.31 2.28 18.52
N SER A 328 -7.62 3.37 19.23
CA SER A 328 -7.63 3.40 20.69
C SER A 328 -9.02 3.60 21.24
N LEU A 329 -9.28 2.98 22.40
CA LEU A 329 -10.50 3.07 23.17
C LEU A 329 -10.19 3.45 24.61
N TYR A 330 -11.17 4.04 25.26
CA TYR A 330 -11.26 3.95 26.71
C TYR A 330 -12.13 2.73 27.05
N THR A 331 -11.71 1.91 28.00
CA THR A 331 -12.50 0.84 28.60
C THR A 331 -12.40 0.84 30.12
N SER A 332 -13.49 0.49 30.79
CA SER A 332 -13.50 0.23 32.24
C SER A 332 -13.18 -1.22 32.60
N MET A 333 -13.07 -2.10 31.61
CA MET A 333 -12.79 -3.53 31.78
C MET A 333 -11.28 -3.74 31.83
N ALA A 334 -10.80 -4.53 32.79
CA ALA A 334 -9.40 -4.93 32.89
C ALA A 334 -9.05 -6.13 31.98
N ASP A 335 -10.03 -6.98 31.67
CA ASP A 335 -9.91 -8.15 30.81
C ASP A 335 -11.24 -8.50 30.13
N GLY A 336 -11.26 -9.59 29.35
CA GLY A 336 -12.45 -10.04 28.60
C GLY A 336 -13.56 -10.71 29.43
N GLU A 337 -13.35 -10.95 30.72
CA GLU A 337 -14.34 -11.57 31.63
C GLU A 337 -15.14 -10.52 32.42
N GLU A 338 -14.63 -9.31 32.55
CA GLU A 338 -15.29 -8.22 33.25
C GLU A 338 -16.51 -7.66 32.49
N ASN A 339 -17.46 -7.09 33.25
CA ASN A 339 -18.61 -6.39 32.69
C ASN A 339 -18.38 -4.88 32.72
N SER A 340 -18.98 -4.17 31.77
CA SER A 340 -18.98 -2.70 31.73
C SER A 340 -20.39 -2.18 31.47
N GLU A 341 -20.69 -0.99 31.98
CA GLU A 341 -21.90 -0.25 31.62
C GLU A 341 -21.90 0.22 30.15
N TYR A 342 -20.75 0.18 29.48
CA TYR A 342 -20.56 0.59 28.08
C TYR A 342 -20.57 -0.58 27.09
N TYR A 343 -20.61 -1.83 27.57
CA TYR A 343 -20.52 -3.03 26.76
C TYR A 343 -21.77 -3.91 26.88
N ASN A 344 -22.41 -4.19 25.75
CA ASN A 344 -23.44 -5.23 25.64
C ASN A 344 -22.77 -6.53 25.21
N LYS A 345 -22.68 -7.50 26.14
CA LYS A 345 -22.04 -8.80 25.90
C LYS A 345 -22.82 -9.70 24.95
N GLU A 346 -24.15 -9.58 24.89
CA GLU A 346 -24.98 -10.42 24.02
C GLU A 346 -24.79 -10.05 22.54
N GLU A 347 -24.70 -8.76 22.25
CA GLU A 347 -24.53 -8.22 20.89
C GLU A 347 -23.07 -7.93 20.52
N GLY A 348 -22.14 -8.08 21.48
CA GLY A 348 -20.75 -7.66 21.32
C GLY A 348 -20.61 -6.17 21.01
N ALA A 349 -21.44 -5.30 21.59
CA ALA A 349 -21.53 -3.90 21.22
C ALA A 349 -20.96 -2.96 22.29
N TYR A 350 -19.98 -2.14 21.94
CA TYR A 350 -19.29 -1.20 22.83
C TYR A 350 -19.50 0.26 22.42
N CYS A 351 -19.81 1.12 23.39
CA CYS A 351 -19.84 2.58 23.16
C CYS A 351 -19.56 3.37 24.44
N TYR A 352 -18.43 4.10 24.47
CA TYR A 352 -18.12 5.07 25.51
C TYR A 352 -18.23 6.51 24.98
N ALA A 353 -19.27 7.23 25.41
CA ALA A 353 -19.54 8.63 25.01
C ALA A 353 -19.06 9.67 26.05
N GLY A 354 -17.95 9.40 26.75
CA GLY A 354 -17.42 10.26 27.81
C GLY A 354 -16.10 10.93 27.48
N ASN A 355 -15.46 11.57 28.47
CA ASN A 355 -14.26 12.39 28.28
C ASN A 355 -12.96 11.76 28.83
N ARG A 356 -12.99 10.47 29.22
CA ARG A 356 -11.78 9.76 29.65
C ARG A 356 -10.87 9.50 28.44
N LYS A 357 -9.58 9.62 28.70
CA LYS A 357 -8.51 9.30 27.75
C LYS A 357 -8.50 7.80 27.45
N PRO A 358 -8.03 7.39 26.26
CA PRO A 358 -7.91 5.98 25.93
C PRO A 358 -6.92 5.26 26.85
N ASN A 359 -7.15 3.97 27.05
CA ASN A 359 -6.32 3.05 27.83
C ASN A 359 -6.23 1.63 27.22
N HIS A 360 -6.80 1.42 26.03
CA HIS A 360 -6.79 0.14 25.34
C HIS A 360 -6.71 0.36 23.83
N ASP A 361 -6.03 -0.54 23.12
CA ASP A 361 -5.90 -0.49 21.66
C ASP A 361 -6.55 -1.73 21.03
N VAL A 362 -7.16 -1.53 19.87
CA VAL A 362 -7.86 -2.54 19.06
C VAL A 362 -7.55 -2.33 17.58
N VAL A 363 -7.98 -3.25 16.72
CA VAL A 363 -7.83 -3.10 15.26
C VAL A 363 -9.19 -3.02 14.60
N ILE A 364 -9.46 -1.95 13.87
CA ILE A 364 -10.63 -1.83 13.00
C ILE A 364 -10.40 -2.71 11.78
N ILE A 365 -11.27 -3.69 11.56
CA ILE A 365 -11.19 -4.69 10.48
C ILE A 365 -12.42 -4.66 9.56
N GLY A 366 -13.31 -3.71 9.77
CA GLY A 366 -14.55 -3.61 9.03
C GLY A 366 -15.49 -2.58 9.62
N TRP A 367 -16.68 -2.49 9.05
CA TRP A 367 -17.74 -1.61 9.50
C TRP A 367 -19.11 -2.12 9.06
N ASP A 368 -20.15 -1.67 9.76
CA ASP A 368 -21.54 -1.77 9.35
C ASP A 368 -22.22 -0.44 9.64
N ASP A 369 -22.51 0.34 8.59
CA ASP A 369 -23.15 1.65 8.67
C ASP A 369 -24.59 1.61 9.19
N ARG A 370 -25.18 0.41 9.29
CA ARG A 370 -26.55 0.17 9.72
C ARG A 370 -26.62 -0.63 11.01
N TYR A 371 -25.48 -0.83 11.68
CA TYR A 371 -25.46 -1.53 12.96
C TYR A 371 -26.40 -0.84 13.95
N PRO A 372 -27.45 -1.52 14.46
CA PRO A 372 -28.51 -0.86 15.20
C PRO A 372 -28.00 -0.22 16.48
N LYS A 373 -28.30 1.06 16.69
CA LYS A 373 -27.93 1.77 17.91
C LYS A 373 -28.53 1.14 19.17
N GLU A 374 -29.65 0.42 19.05
CA GLU A 374 -30.31 -0.28 20.15
C GLU A 374 -29.49 -1.47 20.69
N ASN A 375 -28.48 -1.93 19.95
CA ASN A 375 -27.59 -2.99 20.42
C ASN A 375 -26.61 -2.49 21.49
N PHE A 376 -26.38 -1.18 21.62
CA PHE A 376 -25.52 -0.61 22.66
C PHE A 376 -26.27 -0.43 23.98
N PRO A 377 -25.63 -0.59 25.16
CA PRO A 377 -26.30 -0.45 26.46
C PRO A 377 -27.00 0.89 26.66
N VAL A 378 -26.36 1.97 26.17
CA VAL A 378 -26.94 3.30 26.06
C VAL A 378 -26.95 3.64 24.57
N PRO A 379 -28.14 3.74 23.94
CA PRO A 379 -28.22 3.98 22.50
C PRO A 379 -27.54 5.30 22.09
N PRO A 380 -26.58 5.29 21.15
CA PRO A 380 -25.97 6.49 20.59
C PRO A 380 -26.96 7.28 19.70
N GLU A 381 -26.50 8.39 19.12
CA GLU A 381 -27.37 9.29 18.34
C GLU A 381 -27.92 8.64 17.07
N GLY A 382 -27.16 7.73 16.45
CA GLY A 382 -27.51 7.03 15.22
C GLY A 382 -26.91 5.63 15.15
N ASP A 383 -27.31 4.91 14.11
CA ASP A 383 -26.77 3.59 13.78
C ASP A 383 -25.33 3.73 13.27
N GLY A 384 -24.63 2.60 13.21
CA GLY A 384 -23.31 2.51 12.63
C GLY A 384 -22.22 2.16 13.63
N ALA A 385 -21.38 1.21 13.24
CA ALA A 385 -20.28 0.73 14.06
C ALA A 385 -19.10 0.26 13.21
N PHE A 386 -17.91 0.43 13.76
CA PHE A 386 -16.73 -0.32 13.33
C PHE A 386 -16.78 -1.74 13.88
N ILE A 387 -16.23 -2.68 13.12
CA ILE A 387 -15.96 -4.06 13.57
C ILE A 387 -14.50 -4.08 13.98
N CYS A 388 -14.24 -4.42 15.25
CA CYS A 388 -12.92 -4.37 15.84
C CYS A 388 -12.45 -5.75 16.30
N ALA A 389 -11.18 -6.08 16.04
CA ALA A 389 -10.48 -7.20 16.66
C ALA A 389 -9.86 -6.76 17.98
N ASN A 390 -10.13 -7.51 19.04
CA ASN A 390 -9.58 -7.29 20.38
C ASN A 390 -8.36 -8.20 20.64
N SER A 391 -7.79 -8.13 21.83
CA SER A 391 -6.64 -8.92 22.29
C SER A 391 -6.91 -9.64 23.62
N TRP A 392 -8.19 -9.95 23.92
CA TRP A 392 -8.62 -10.65 25.14
C TRP A 392 -9.04 -12.10 24.89
N GLY A 393 -8.64 -12.68 23.76
CA GLY A 393 -8.97 -14.04 23.35
C GLY A 393 -10.39 -14.21 22.78
N GLY A 394 -10.62 -15.37 22.18
CA GLY A 394 -11.85 -15.66 21.43
C GLY A 394 -13.13 -15.80 22.26
N ALA A 395 -13.04 -15.79 23.59
CA ALA A 395 -14.22 -15.81 24.46
C ALA A 395 -14.91 -14.43 24.59
N PHE A 396 -14.21 -13.36 24.22
CA PHE A 396 -14.75 -12.01 24.22
C PHE A 396 -15.55 -11.74 22.93
N GLY A 397 -16.75 -11.17 23.05
CA GLY A 397 -17.59 -10.87 21.89
C GLY A 397 -17.86 -12.09 21.00
N ASP A 398 -17.72 -11.89 19.69
CA ASP A 398 -17.85 -12.92 18.67
C ASP A 398 -16.45 -13.36 18.21
N GLU A 399 -15.92 -14.44 18.78
CA GLU A 399 -14.56 -14.95 18.52
C GLU A 399 -13.43 -13.91 18.74
N GLY A 400 -13.62 -12.99 19.67
CA GLY A 400 -12.67 -11.91 19.97
C GLY A 400 -12.95 -10.62 19.18
N TYR A 401 -13.92 -10.63 18.28
CA TYR A 401 -14.38 -9.47 17.53
C TYR A 401 -15.60 -8.83 18.19
N PHE A 402 -15.76 -7.52 18.01
CA PHE A 402 -16.85 -6.77 18.61
C PHE A 402 -17.13 -5.48 17.84
N TYR A 403 -18.32 -4.91 18.03
CA TYR A 403 -18.74 -3.67 17.41
C TYR A 403 -18.41 -2.49 18.30
N VAL A 404 -17.85 -1.43 17.72
CA VAL A 404 -17.64 -0.15 18.38
C VAL A 404 -18.42 0.93 17.66
N SER A 405 -19.34 1.59 18.36
CA SER A 405 -20.15 2.65 17.76
C SER A 405 -19.28 3.76 17.16
N TYR A 406 -19.71 4.32 16.02
CA TYR A 406 -19.15 5.56 15.47
C TYR A 406 -19.24 6.75 16.43
N TYR A 407 -20.08 6.67 17.45
CA TYR A 407 -20.27 7.71 18.46
C TYR A 407 -19.41 7.49 19.72
N ASP A 408 -18.56 6.45 19.75
CA ASP A 408 -17.54 6.31 20.79
C ASP A 408 -16.57 7.50 20.75
N SER A 409 -16.19 8.01 21.91
CA SER A 409 -15.40 9.24 22.01
C SER A 409 -13.95 9.06 21.58
N ASN A 410 -13.41 7.83 21.60
CA ASN A 410 -12.00 7.54 21.38
C ASN A 410 -11.73 6.82 20.04
N ILE A 411 -12.62 5.93 19.59
CA ILE A 411 -12.41 5.18 18.34
C ILE A 411 -12.14 6.14 17.18
N GLY A 412 -11.15 5.85 16.35
CA GLY A 412 -10.83 6.72 15.23
C GLY A 412 -10.02 7.96 15.59
N ILE A 413 -9.55 8.17 16.83
CA ILE A 413 -8.68 9.32 17.17
C ILE A 413 -7.23 9.07 16.77
N HIS A 414 -6.70 7.89 17.11
CA HIS A 414 -5.37 7.43 16.71
C HIS A 414 -5.59 6.30 15.70
N ASN A 415 -5.04 6.44 14.48
CA ASN A 415 -5.37 5.55 13.36
C ASN A 415 -4.09 5.15 12.66
N ILE A 416 -3.57 3.97 12.98
CA ILE A 416 -2.25 3.53 12.50
C ILE A 416 -2.44 2.44 11.46
N LEU A 417 -1.95 2.71 10.25
CA LEU A 417 -2.02 1.83 9.10
C LEU A 417 -0.62 1.40 8.69
N TYR A 418 -0.38 0.09 8.67
CA TYR A 418 0.86 -0.49 8.14
C TYR A 418 0.70 -0.71 6.64
N SER A 419 1.12 0.25 5.81
CA SER A 419 0.77 0.29 4.38
C SER A 419 1.78 -0.44 3.48
N ARG A 420 3.08 -0.41 3.81
CA ARG A 420 4.14 -1.12 3.07
C ARG A 420 4.93 -2.05 3.98
N VAL A 421 4.92 -3.33 3.63
CA VAL A 421 5.58 -4.41 4.36
C VAL A 421 6.30 -5.30 3.36
N ASP A 422 7.62 -5.30 3.44
CA ASP A 422 8.50 -5.97 2.51
C ASP A 422 9.10 -7.25 3.12
N THR A 423 9.68 -8.08 2.26
CA THR A 423 10.51 -9.20 2.69
C THR A 423 11.86 -8.72 3.21
N PRO A 424 12.51 -9.45 4.14
CA PRO A 424 13.77 -9.02 4.76
C PRO A 424 14.97 -8.89 3.81
N ASP A 425 14.87 -9.40 2.59
CA ASP A 425 15.90 -9.32 1.54
C ASP A 425 15.76 -8.06 0.66
N ASN A 426 14.84 -7.14 0.98
CA ASN A 426 14.66 -5.90 0.24
C ASN A 426 15.88 -4.96 0.31
N TYR A 427 16.66 -5.01 1.39
CA TYR A 427 17.92 -4.28 1.58
C TYR A 427 18.86 -5.10 2.47
N ASP A 428 20.18 -4.95 2.28
CA ASP A 428 21.19 -5.66 3.08
C ASP A 428 21.55 -4.89 4.37
N HIS A 429 21.48 -3.56 4.37
CA HIS A 429 21.77 -2.74 5.55
C HIS A 429 20.76 -1.60 5.78
N ILE A 430 20.54 -1.30 7.06
CA ILE A 430 19.91 -0.07 7.55
C ILE A 430 20.94 0.73 8.37
N TYR A 431 21.09 2.00 8.00
CA TYR A 431 21.88 2.98 8.72
C TYR A 431 20.93 3.93 9.43
N GLN A 432 20.99 3.97 10.76
CA GLN A 432 20.05 4.69 11.61
C GLN A 432 20.68 5.00 12.97
N THR A 433 20.15 6.01 13.63
CA THR A 433 20.55 6.48 14.97
C THR A 433 19.30 6.93 15.74
N ASP A 434 18.16 6.27 15.47
CA ASP A 434 16.84 6.68 15.95
C ASP A 434 15.99 5.48 16.43
N LEU A 435 16.52 4.69 17.36
CA LEU A 435 15.88 3.46 17.84
C LEU A 435 14.58 3.70 18.62
N CYS A 436 14.41 4.86 19.25
CA CYS A 436 13.16 5.30 19.86
C CYS A 436 12.22 5.98 18.86
N GLY A 437 12.69 6.28 17.64
CA GLY A 437 11.89 6.88 16.57
C GLY A 437 11.31 8.24 16.94
N TRP A 438 10.10 8.53 16.46
CA TRP A 438 9.47 9.83 16.60
C TRP A 438 8.89 10.06 18.00
N VAL A 439 9.70 10.63 18.89
CA VAL A 439 9.30 11.02 20.27
C VAL A 439 9.36 12.52 20.52
N GLY A 440 9.87 13.28 19.54
CA GLY A 440 9.92 14.74 19.58
C GLY A 440 9.95 15.36 18.19
N GLN A 441 9.92 16.69 18.15
CA GLN A 441 10.02 17.45 16.92
C GLN A 441 11.01 18.60 17.06
N LEU A 442 11.69 18.94 15.96
CA LEU A 442 12.65 20.02 15.87
C LEU A 442 12.35 20.91 14.66
N GLY A 443 12.69 22.19 14.76
CA GLY A 443 12.55 23.15 13.67
C GLY A 443 12.70 24.59 14.14
N TYR A 444 12.40 25.53 13.25
CA TYR A 444 12.72 26.95 13.41
C TYR A 444 11.50 27.86 13.55
N GLY A 445 10.35 27.32 14.00
CA GLY A 445 9.10 28.07 13.99
C GLY A 445 8.58 28.28 12.57
N LYS A 446 8.85 27.33 11.67
CA LYS A 446 8.57 27.37 10.24
C LYS A 446 8.11 26.00 9.75
N GLU A 447 7.33 26.01 8.67
CA GLU A 447 6.88 24.80 7.98
C GLU A 447 8.04 24.07 7.30
N GLU A 448 9.10 24.82 6.93
CA GLU A 448 10.27 24.31 6.25
C GLU A 448 11.48 24.10 7.18
N ALA A 449 12.18 23.00 6.97
CA ALA A 449 13.52 22.78 7.50
C ALA A 449 14.32 21.86 6.57
N PHE A 450 15.63 21.85 6.76
CA PHE A 450 16.52 20.83 6.27
C PHE A 450 17.06 20.04 7.46
N PHE A 451 17.17 18.74 7.31
CA PHE A 451 17.87 17.88 8.26
C PHE A 451 18.73 16.87 7.50
N ALA A 452 19.76 16.38 8.16
CA ALA A 452 20.73 15.49 7.54
C ALA A 452 21.36 14.56 8.58
N ASN A 453 21.93 13.46 8.10
CA ASN A 453 22.81 12.61 8.89
C ASN A 453 23.96 12.14 8.00
N ILE A 454 25.14 11.95 8.58
CA ILE A 454 26.30 11.38 7.89
C ILE A 454 26.47 9.94 8.36
N TYR A 455 26.56 9.01 7.41
CA TYR A 455 26.81 7.60 7.66
C TYR A 455 28.15 7.19 7.03
N GLU A 456 28.65 6.02 7.43
CA GLU A 456 29.84 5.39 6.85
C GLU A 456 29.47 4.03 6.27
N ALA A 457 29.68 3.85 4.97
CA ALA A 457 29.35 2.63 4.26
C ALA A 457 30.18 1.44 4.77
N ARG A 458 29.53 0.34 5.13
CA ARG A 458 30.18 -0.87 5.71
C ARG A 458 30.87 -1.72 4.65
N GLU A 459 30.37 -1.65 3.43
CA GLU A 459 30.78 -2.44 2.27
C GLU A 459 30.72 -1.59 0.99
N ASP A 460 31.13 -2.18 -0.14
CA ASP A 460 30.78 -1.61 -1.43
C ASP A 460 29.28 -1.89 -1.66
N GLU A 461 28.47 -0.84 -1.70
CA GLU A 461 27.02 -0.91 -1.64
C GLU A 461 26.37 0.20 -2.46
N GLU A 462 25.07 0.08 -2.72
CA GLU A 462 24.25 1.10 -3.37
C GLU A 462 23.22 1.63 -2.37
N LEU A 463 23.14 2.94 -2.20
CA LEU A 463 22.05 3.59 -1.46
C LEU A 463 20.77 3.55 -2.30
N CYS A 464 19.81 2.76 -1.86
CA CYS A 464 18.59 2.47 -2.61
C CYS A 464 17.36 3.23 -2.10
N ALA A 465 17.31 3.59 -0.81
CA ALA A 465 16.18 4.32 -0.25
C ALA A 465 16.55 5.15 0.99
N VAL A 466 15.68 6.09 1.33
CA VAL A 466 15.80 6.96 2.51
C VAL A 466 14.49 6.97 3.29
N GLY A 467 14.57 6.71 4.59
CA GLY A 467 13.43 6.67 5.51
C GLY A 467 13.36 7.89 6.41
N PHE A 468 12.19 8.53 6.53
CA PHE A 468 11.96 9.63 7.46
C PHE A 468 10.47 9.76 7.81
N TYR A 469 10.17 10.55 8.84
CA TYR A 469 8.80 10.82 9.26
C TYR A 469 8.23 12.09 8.61
N ALA A 470 7.02 11.98 8.07
CA ALA A 470 6.15 13.12 7.81
C ALA A 470 5.36 13.43 9.09
N THR A 471 5.58 14.59 9.70
CA THR A 471 5.00 14.88 11.01
C THR A 471 3.54 15.33 10.97
N ASP A 472 3.03 15.65 9.79
CA ASP A 472 1.64 16.06 9.55
C ASP A 472 1.29 15.83 8.07
N GLN A 473 0.02 16.03 7.72
CA GLN A 473 -0.49 15.87 6.37
C GLN A 473 0.18 16.80 5.35
N ASP A 474 0.11 16.41 4.08
CA ASP A 474 0.56 17.21 2.93
C ASP A 474 2.03 17.62 2.96
N THR A 475 2.86 16.81 3.61
CA THR A 475 4.29 17.01 3.72
C THR A 475 4.96 16.88 2.35
N GLN A 476 5.70 17.91 1.93
CA GLN A 476 6.53 17.89 0.74
C GLN A 476 7.98 17.63 1.12
N TYR A 477 8.69 16.90 0.26
CA TYR A 477 10.09 16.58 0.52
C TYR A 477 10.96 16.62 -0.76
N GLU A 478 12.25 16.84 -0.55
CA GLU A 478 13.30 16.54 -1.51
C GLU A 478 14.48 15.91 -0.78
N VAL A 479 14.91 14.74 -1.25
CA VAL A 479 16.04 13.97 -0.71
C VAL A 479 17.27 14.27 -1.55
N TYR A 480 18.39 14.51 -0.87
CA TYR A 480 19.69 14.71 -1.49
C TYR A 480 20.75 13.82 -0.86
N VAL A 481 21.78 13.51 -1.65
CA VAL A 481 22.95 12.73 -1.22
C VAL A 481 24.24 13.50 -1.50
N VAL A 482 25.22 13.34 -0.61
CA VAL A 482 26.59 13.84 -0.76
C VAL A 482 27.56 12.68 -0.54
N ASN A 483 28.26 12.27 -1.59
CA ASN A 483 29.42 11.36 -1.49
C ASN A 483 30.64 12.06 -0.88
N ASP A 484 31.49 11.30 -0.20
CA ASP A 484 32.70 11.77 0.49
C ASP A 484 32.43 12.98 1.43
N ALA A 485 31.41 12.88 2.27
CA ALA A 485 31.03 13.93 3.21
C ALA A 485 31.81 13.79 4.52
N SER A 486 32.74 14.72 4.79
CA SER A 486 33.50 14.72 6.05
C SER A 486 32.80 15.48 7.18
N GLY A 487 31.82 16.32 6.83
CA GLY A 487 31.02 17.14 7.73
C GLY A 487 30.12 18.10 6.94
N SER A 488 29.36 18.94 7.64
CA SER A 488 28.36 19.82 7.02
C SER A 488 28.92 20.85 6.01
N ALA A 489 30.23 21.13 6.02
CA ALA A 489 30.89 21.97 5.02
C ALA A 489 30.78 21.40 3.59
N ASP A 490 30.59 20.09 3.44
CA ASP A 490 30.45 19.41 2.15
C ASP A 490 29.02 19.46 1.58
N PHE A 491 28.01 19.83 2.38
CA PHE A 491 26.59 19.71 2.01
C PHE A 491 26.17 20.62 0.85
N GLY A 492 27.02 21.57 0.45
CA GLY A 492 26.84 22.36 -0.77
C GLY A 492 26.99 21.54 -2.06
N ARG A 493 27.60 20.35 -2.01
CA ARG A 493 27.78 19.42 -3.15
C ARG A 493 26.60 18.46 -3.36
N ARG A 494 25.54 18.60 -2.57
CA ARG A 494 24.39 17.68 -2.56
C ARG A 494 23.74 17.53 -3.94
N LYS A 495 23.32 16.32 -4.27
CA LYS A 495 22.57 16.00 -5.50
C LYS A 495 21.18 15.51 -5.15
N SER A 496 20.15 16.03 -5.81
CA SER A 496 18.77 15.54 -5.65
C SER A 496 18.69 14.11 -6.16
N VAL A 497 18.06 13.23 -5.39
CA VAL A 497 17.86 11.81 -5.75
C VAL A 497 16.39 11.41 -5.72
N ALA A 498 15.54 12.10 -4.95
CA ALA A 498 14.10 11.88 -4.93
C ALA A 498 13.37 13.14 -4.47
N ARG A 499 12.10 13.30 -4.86
CA ARG A 499 11.22 14.37 -4.36
C ARG A 499 9.76 13.95 -4.50
N GLY A 500 8.90 14.48 -3.64
CA GLY A 500 7.49 14.15 -3.70
C GLY A 500 6.65 14.87 -2.67
N ARG A 501 5.41 14.40 -2.54
CA ARG A 501 4.45 14.80 -1.52
C ARG A 501 3.91 13.55 -0.86
N ILE A 502 3.72 13.65 0.44
CA ILE A 502 3.17 12.64 1.32
C ILE A 502 1.85 13.19 1.85
N GLU A 503 0.78 12.42 1.74
CA GLU A 503 -0.57 12.86 2.11
C GLU A 503 -0.81 12.82 3.62
N ASN A 504 -0.47 11.71 4.27
CA ASN A 504 -0.71 11.49 5.70
C ASN A 504 0.55 11.69 6.54
N ALA A 505 0.36 11.93 7.84
CA ALA A 505 1.47 11.83 8.78
C ALA A 505 1.94 10.36 8.86
N GLY A 506 3.17 10.12 9.32
CA GLY A 506 3.69 8.76 9.46
C GLY A 506 5.16 8.63 9.11
N PHE A 507 5.61 7.41 8.84
CA PHE A 507 6.95 7.10 8.36
C PHE A 507 6.90 6.57 6.94
N TYR A 508 7.84 7.01 6.11
CA TYR A 508 7.90 6.68 4.70
C TYR A 508 9.33 6.34 4.29
N THR A 509 9.47 5.23 3.56
CA THR A 509 10.71 4.85 2.88
C THR A 509 10.62 5.24 1.42
N ILE A 510 11.41 6.24 1.04
CA ILE A 510 11.44 6.80 -0.30
C ILE A 510 12.49 6.07 -1.12
N ASP A 511 12.05 5.30 -2.12
CA ASP A 511 12.92 4.65 -3.07
C ASP A 511 13.65 5.67 -3.96
N ILE A 512 14.92 5.41 -4.23
CA ILE A 512 15.75 6.19 -5.13
C ILE A 512 15.77 5.47 -6.48
N GLU A 513 15.21 6.11 -7.51
CA GLU A 513 15.10 5.56 -8.87
C GLU A 513 16.45 5.14 -9.47
N HIS A 514 17.51 5.88 -9.12
CA HIS A 514 18.88 5.60 -9.53
C HIS A 514 19.77 5.48 -8.29
N PRO A 515 19.95 4.26 -7.75
CA PRO A 515 20.74 4.04 -6.55
C PRO A 515 22.12 4.70 -6.63
N VAL A 516 22.62 5.17 -5.48
CA VAL A 516 23.90 5.89 -5.40
C VAL A 516 25.00 4.93 -4.95
N ASP A 517 26.01 4.73 -5.79
CA ASP A 517 27.21 3.95 -5.44
C ASP A 517 27.93 4.52 -4.21
N LEU A 518 28.29 3.63 -3.29
CA LEU A 518 29.06 3.90 -2.09
C LEU A 518 30.22 2.90 -2.00
N LYS A 519 31.41 3.39 -1.65
CA LYS A 519 32.57 2.53 -1.37
C LYS A 519 32.67 2.18 0.10
N LYS A 520 33.19 1.01 0.40
CA LYS A 520 33.49 0.62 1.79
C LYS A 520 34.33 1.68 2.50
N GLY A 521 33.85 2.15 3.66
CA GLY A 521 34.46 3.20 4.46
C GLY A 521 34.23 4.62 3.94
N GLU A 522 33.50 4.79 2.83
CA GLU A 522 33.06 6.09 2.36
C GLU A 522 32.05 6.66 3.35
N ARG A 523 32.30 7.91 3.78
CA ARG A 523 31.32 8.68 4.51
C ARG A 523 30.42 9.43 3.54
N TYR A 524 29.11 9.30 3.70
CA TYR A 524 28.13 9.94 2.84
C TYR A 524 27.04 10.62 3.68
N ALA A 525 26.54 11.75 3.19
CA ALA A 525 25.44 12.46 3.84
C ALA A 525 24.14 12.20 3.11
N VAL A 526 23.09 11.89 3.87
CA VAL A 526 21.71 11.96 3.42
C VAL A 526 21.10 13.24 3.98
N ILE A 527 20.44 14.01 3.11
CA ILE A 527 19.85 15.31 3.46
C ILE A 527 18.40 15.31 2.98
N VAL A 528 17.49 15.77 3.82
CA VAL A 528 16.08 15.97 3.46
C VAL A 528 15.73 17.44 3.64
N SER A 529 15.23 18.06 2.57
CA SER A 529 14.45 19.30 2.66
C SER A 529 13.00 18.88 2.89
N ILE A 530 12.37 19.36 3.95
CA ILE A 530 10.99 19.04 4.29
C ILE A 530 10.17 20.32 4.43
N ARG A 531 8.93 20.27 3.96
CA ARG A 531 7.92 21.30 4.19
C ARG A 531 6.62 20.66 4.62
N THR A 532 6.21 20.89 5.86
CA THR A 532 4.95 20.38 6.41
C THR A 532 4.03 21.55 6.71
N PRO A 533 2.96 21.77 5.92
CA PRO A 533 2.03 22.87 6.10
C PRO A 533 1.49 22.95 7.54
N GLY A 534 1.42 24.15 8.11
CA GLY A 534 0.94 24.37 9.49
C GLY A 534 1.91 23.98 10.61
N SER A 535 2.95 23.20 10.33
CA SER A 535 3.95 22.82 11.34
C SER A 535 4.91 23.97 11.65
N VAL A 536 5.40 23.99 12.89
CA VAL A 536 6.48 24.88 13.34
C VAL A 536 7.79 24.12 13.60
N HIS A 537 7.71 22.79 13.69
CA HIS A 537 8.79 21.85 13.95
C HIS A 537 8.60 20.60 13.08
N PRO A 538 8.94 20.66 11.77
CA PRO A 538 8.60 19.61 10.81
C PRO A 538 9.54 18.39 10.86
N VAL A 539 10.61 18.42 11.65
CA VAL A 539 11.60 17.34 11.70
C VAL A 539 11.34 16.45 12.92
N ALA A 540 11.05 15.17 12.71
CA ALA A 540 10.98 14.20 13.79
C ALA A 540 12.37 13.92 14.38
N ILE A 541 12.43 13.81 15.71
CA ILE A 541 13.66 13.53 16.45
C ILE A 541 13.40 12.49 17.55
N GLU A 542 14.48 11.83 17.96
CA GLU A 542 14.54 11.18 19.26
C GLU A 542 15.40 11.96 20.25
N TYR A 543 14.98 11.99 21.52
CA TYR A 543 15.72 12.65 22.58
C TYR A 543 15.41 12.03 23.95
N ASN A 544 16.27 12.32 24.92
CA ASN A 544 16.06 11.97 26.33
C ASN A 544 15.31 13.13 27.02
N GLY A 545 13.99 12.99 27.19
CA GLY A 545 13.15 13.92 27.95
C GLY A 545 12.97 13.50 29.40
N PRO A 546 12.74 14.43 30.35
CA PRO A 546 12.55 14.09 31.77
C PRO A 546 11.33 13.21 32.03
N ASP A 547 10.28 13.35 31.21
CA ASP A 547 9.02 12.61 31.32
C ASP A 547 8.86 11.52 30.25
N LEU A 548 9.91 11.28 29.44
CA LEU A 548 9.89 10.26 28.39
C LEU A 548 10.62 9.00 28.87
N PRO A 549 10.07 7.80 28.65
CA PRO A 549 10.73 6.55 28.99
C PRO A 549 11.78 6.17 27.94
N THR A 550 12.51 7.13 27.36
CA THR A 550 13.47 6.88 26.28
C THR A 550 14.87 6.58 26.81
N GLN A 551 15.64 5.84 26.01
CA GLN A 551 17.07 5.62 26.21
C GLN A 551 17.79 5.87 24.89
N VAL A 552 17.92 7.15 24.54
CA VAL A 552 18.59 7.59 23.32
C VAL A 552 20.11 7.60 23.54
N ASP A 553 20.86 6.95 22.64
CA ASP A 553 22.30 7.12 22.51
C ASP A 553 22.55 8.35 21.63
N LEU A 554 23.25 9.37 22.14
CA LEU A 554 23.59 10.57 21.37
C LEU A 554 25.02 10.52 20.81
N SER A 555 25.72 9.40 20.99
CA SER A 555 27.10 9.22 20.55
C SER A 555 27.25 8.48 19.23
N ASP A 556 26.16 7.87 18.74
CA ASP A 556 26.08 7.17 17.46
C ASP A 556 25.67 8.10 16.29
N GLY A 557 25.12 9.27 16.59
CA GLY A 557 24.65 10.30 15.65
C GLY A 557 25.71 11.25 15.08
N GLU A 558 25.55 11.60 13.80
CA GLU A 558 26.18 12.76 13.18
C GLU A 558 25.13 13.57 12.38
N GLY A 559 24.07 13.93 13.09
CA GLY A 559 22.91 14.63 12.60
C GLY A 559 23.09 16.14 12.55
N TYR A 560 22.41 16.76 11.58
CA TYR A 560 22.41 18.21 11.41
C TYR A 560 21.03 18.74 11.10
N ILE A 561 20.78 19.99 11.45
CA ILE A 561 19.58 20.74 11.07
C ILE A 561 19.96 22.11 10.50
N SER A 562 19.17 22.61 9.55
CA SER A 562 19.33 23.93 8.94
C SER A 562 17.99 24.50 8.49
N LEU A 563 17.79 25.81 8.61
CA LEU A 563 16.59 26.46 8.06
C LEU A 563 16.66 26.60 6.52
N ARG A 564 17.87 26.80 5.97
CA ARG A 564 18.06 27.17 4.55
C ARG A 564 18.96 26.20 3.78
N GLY A 565 19.47 25.17 4.44
CA GLY A 565 20.40 24.21 3.87
C GLY A 565 21.78 24.79 3.55
N THR A 566 22.18 25.89 4.22
CA THR A 566 23.48 26.58 3.99
C THR A 566 24.32 26.74 5.25
N ALA A 567 23.70 26.85 6.43
CA ALA A 567 24.35 26.89 7.73
C ALA A 567 23.71 25.83 8.62
N TRP A 568 24.52 24.95 9.19
CA TRP A 568 24.08 23.70 9.79
C TRP A 568 24.56 23.60 11.23
N ASP A 569 23.62 23.30 12.13
CA ASP A 569 23.89 23.03 13.53
C ASP A 569 23.92 21.52 13.74
N ARG A 570 24.90 21.01 14.50
CA ARG A 570 24.97 19.59 14.85
C ARG A 570 23.98 19.29 15.97
N VAL A 571 23.01 18.41 15.72
CA VAL A 571 21.85 18.24 16.62
C VAL A 571 22.22 17.57 17.94
N GLU A 572 23.19 16.65 17.96
CA GLU A 572 23.57 15.96 19.19
C GLU A 572 24.23 16.92 20.20
N THR A 573 25.02 17.89 19.71
CA THR A 573 25.73 18.84 20.58
C THR A 573 24.94 20.10 20.88
N GLU A 574 24.16 20.61 19.91
CA GLU A 574 23.44 21.87 20.05
C GLU A 574 22.00 21.69 20.56
N GLN A 575 21.39 20.53 20.31
CA GLN A 575 19.97 20.24 20.62
C GLN A 575 19.77 19.01 21.52
N SER A 576 20.82 18.21 21.76
CA SER A 576 20.75 16.98 22.58
C SER A 576 19.72 15.96 22.07
N CYS A 577 19.66 15.78 20.75
CA CYS A 577 18.78 14.84 20.07
C CYS A 577 19.45 14.23 18.83
N ASN A 578 18.87 13.13 18.31
CA ASN A 578 19.17 12.59 16.99
C ASN A 578 17.99 12.91 16.05
N VAL A 579 18.29 13.16 14.78
CA VAL A 579 17.24 13.26 13.74
C VAL A 579 16.78 11.87 13.33
N CYS A 580 15.47 11.69 13.14
CA CYS A 580 14.90 10.45 12.65
C CYS A 580 15.07 10.35 11.13
N LEU A 581 16.25 9.91 10.71
CA LEU A 581 16.62 9.71 9.31
C LEU A 581 17.31 8.35 9.17
N LYS A 582 16.86 7.56 8.20
CA LYS A 582 17.37 6.23 7.90
C LYS A 582 17.86 6.16 6.45
N ALA A 583 18.91 5.39 6.22
CA ALA A 583 19.42 5.09 4.88
C ALA A 583 19.48 3.58 4.66
N TYR A 584 18.97 3.11 3.52
CA TYR A 584 18.86 1.69 3.19
C TYR A 584 19.72 1.35 1.98
N THR A 585 20.59 0.35 2.12
CA THR A 585 21.55 -0.02 1.07
C THR A 585 21.46 -1.49 0.68
N ARG A 586 21.93 -1.80 -0.53
CA ARG A 586 22.19 -3.17 -0.99
C ARG A 586 23.66 -3.35 -1.28
N THR A 587 24.24 -4.47 -0.85
CA THR A 587 25.63 -4.79 -1.14
C THR A 587 25.78 -5.07 -2.64
N VAL A 588 26.79 -4.47 -3.28
CA VAL A 588 27.11 -4.75 -4.68
C VAL A 588 27.71 -6.15 -4.78
N ARG A 589 26.89 -7.13 -5.14
CA ARG A 589 27.35 -8.50 -5.36
C ARG A 589 27.99 -8.57 -6.75
N GLY A 590 29.31 -8.74 -6.81
CA GLY A 590 30.02 -8.97 -8.07
C GLY A 590 29.44 -10.18 -8.80
N GLN A 591 29.12 -10.02 -10.08
CA GLN A 591 28.65 -11.08 -10.97
C GLN A 591 29.64 -12.24 -11.08
#